data_AF-A0A968Z1I4-F1
#
_entry.id   AF-A0A968Z1I4-F1
#
_cell.length_a   1.000
_cell.length_b   1.000
_cell.length_c   1.000
_cell.angle_alpha   90.00
_cell.angle_beta   90.00
_cell.angle_gamma   90.00
#
_symmetry.space_group_name_H-M   'P 1'
#
loop_
_entity.id
_entity.type
_entity.pdbx_description
1 polymer ?
#
loop_
_entity_poly.entity_id
_entity_poly.type
_entity_poly.pdbx_seq_one_letter_code
_entity_poly.pdbx_strand_id
1 'polypeptide(L)'
;MIAYKPLLVGSFLVTLLLGAGLPARAQAPDTTETAPAPPPSSAPAPQTQQAPATEVSSGELQKFVNVVKQVQTIQQSYEGRMAQAVQGVGLSQERFMEIHQSQKNPSAQPNSQVSEEEMKNYEQANAQVSKLQQEAETAMQQALQTEGLNIERFNEIFVAIQQDQSLQQQVQQMLRK
;
A
#
# COMPACT_ATOMS: atom_id res chain seq x y z
N MET A 1 2.27 25.88 -23.63
CA MET A 1 3.40 25.38 -22.82
C MET A 1 2.88 25.14 -21.42
N ILE A 2 2.83 23.89 -20.97
CA ILE A 2 2.50 23.53 -19.59
C ILE A 2 3.67 22.67 -19.11
N ALA A 3 4.40 23.17 -18.12
CA ALA A 3 5.58 22.52 -17.57
C ALA A 3 5.16 21.48 -16.52
N TYR A 4 5.47 20.22 -16.77
CA TYR A 4 5.33 19.14 -15.78
C TYR A 4 6.57 19.11 -14.88
N LYS A 5 6.37 19.31 -13.59
CA LYS A 5 7.36 19.02 -12.54
C LYS A 5 7.29 17.54 -12.19
N PRO A 6 8.41 16.80 -12.16
CA PRO A 6 8.40 15.41 -11.70
C PRO A 6 8.25 15.37 -10.18
N LEU A 7 7.20 14.68 -9.72
CA LEU A 7 7.04 14.27 -8.33
C LEU A 7 8.10 13.20 -8.02
N LEU A 8 8.96 13.53 -7.05
CA LEU A 8 9.94 12.64 -6.44
C LEU A 8 9.18 11.56 -5.66
N VAL A 9 9.00 10.38 -6.27
CA VAL A 9 8.57 9.18 -5.55
C VAL A 9 9.73 8.75 -4.66
N GLY A 10 9.51 8.79 -3.35
CA GLY A 10 10.49 8.41 -2.33
C GLY A 10 10.93 6.95 -2.50
N SER A 11 12.20 6.77 -2.84
CA SER A 11 12.86 5.48 -2.92
C SER A 11 13.45 5.14 -1.55
N PHE A 12 12.81 4.23 -0.80
CA PHE A 12 13.42 3.60 0.37
C PHE A 12 14.18 2.36 -0.09
N LEU A 13 15.43 2.54 -0.56
CA LEU A 13 16.39 1.45 -0.68
C LEU A 13 17.30 1.44 0.56
N VAL A 14 16.94 0.62 1.54
CA VAL A 14 17.82 0.27 2.66
C VAL A 14 18.84 -0.76 2.14
N THR A 15 20.02 -0.28 1.74
CA THR A 15 21.14 -1.17 1.41
C THR A 15 21.93 -1.45 2.69
N LEU A 16 21.82 -2.69 3.20
CA LEU A 16 22.59 -3.20 4.32
C LEU A 16 24.06 -3.39 3.88
N LEU A 17 24.98 -2.57 4.40
CA LEU A 17 26.43 -2.79 4.30
C LEU A 17 26.85 -3.86 5.32
N LEU A 18 27.01 -5.11 4.88
CA LEU A 18 27.77 -6.11 5.64
C LEU A 18 29.27 -5.87 5.41
N GLY A 19 29.96 -5.48 6.48
CA GLY A 19 31.41 -5.49 6.55
C GLY A 19 31.95 -6.86 6.92
N ALA A 20 32.91 -7.35 6.14
CA ALA A 20 33.94 -8.30 6.60
C ALA A 20 35.19 -8.10 5.72
N GLY A 21 36.31 -7.82 6.38
CA GLY A 21 37.53 -7.31 5.76
C GLY A 21 38.33 -8.32 4.93
N LEU A 22 39.09 -7.76 3.98
CA LEU A 22 40.21 -8.41 3.30
C LEU A 22 41.52 -7.76 3.77
N PRO A 23 42.56 -8.52 4.14
CA PRO A 23 43.91 -7.98 4.15
C PRO A 23 44.57 -8.14 2.77
N ALA A 24 45.23 -7.04 2.40
CA ALA A 24 46.06 -6.79 1.24
C ALA A 24 47.17 -7.83 0.95
N ARG A 25 47.62 -7.90 -0.33
CA ARG A 25 48.97 -7.43 -0.77
C ARG A 25 49.34 -7.96 -2.17
N ALA A 26 49.71 -7.06 -3.09
CA ALA A 26 50.99 -7.05 -3.83
C ALA A 26 51.01 -5.92 -4.89
N GLN A 27 52.16 -5.25 -5.01
CA GLN A 27 52.41 -3.97 -5.68
C GLN A 27 52.95 -4.15 -7.11
N ALA A 28 52.68 -3.17 -7.99
CA ALA A 28 53.67 -2.65 -8.95
C ALA A 28 53.32 -1.19 -9.32
N PRO A 29 54.30 -0.29 -9.53
CA PRO A 29 54.09 1.13 -9.75
C PRO A 29 54.16 1.49 -11.24
N ASP A 30 53.21 2.27 -11.75
CA ASP A 30 53.46 3.11 -12.91
C ASP A 30 52.62 4.39 -12.83
N THR A 31 53.30 5.49 -13.07
CA THR A 31 52.86 6.88 -12.92
C THR A 31 51.76 7.24 -13.93
N THR A 32 50.62 7.71 -13.44
CA THR A 32 49.77 8.68 -14.16
C THR A 32 48.83 9.41 -13.19
N GLU A 33 49.07 10.72 -13.06
CA GLU A 33 48.05 11.76 -12.92
C GLU A 33 47.04 11.67 -11.74
N THR A 34 47.47 12.14 -10.57
CA THR A 34 46.57 12.44 -9.44
C THR A 34 45.87 13.79 -9.68
N ALA A 35 44.68 13.76 -10.30
CA ALA A 35 43.71 14.85 -10.14
C ALA A 35 43.17 14.83 -8.69
N PRO A 36 43.00 15.99 -8.02
CA PRO A 36 42.42 16.02 -6.67
C PRO A 36 40.97 15.54 -6.73
N ALA A 37 40.65 14.50 -5.96
CA ALA A 37 39.28 14.05 -5.76
C ALA A 37 38.45 15.19 -5.13
N PRO A 38 37.21 15.43 -5.58
CA PRO A 38 36.33 16.38 -4.92
C PRO A 38 36.05 15.90 -3.48
N PRO A 39 35.89 16.83 -2.50
CA PRO A 39 35.58 16.46 -1.13
C PRO A 39 34.24 15.71 -1.07
N PRO A 40 34.08 14.74 -0.15
CA PRO A 40 32.81 14.04 0.02
C PRO A 40 31.72 15.05 0.35
N SER A 41 30.72 15.17 -0.53
CA SER A 41 29.48 15.87 -0.19
C SER A 41 28.82 15.14 0.96
N SER A 42 28.91 15.72 2.17
CA SER A 42 28.06 15.37 3.30
C SER A 42 26.63 15.76 2.94
N ALA A 43 25.91 14.85 2.27
CA ALA A 43 24.46 14.95 2.15
C ALA A 43 23.89 14.89 3.58
N PRO A 44 23.06 15.85 4.01
CA PRO A 44 22.37 15.76 5.28
C PRO A 44 21.58 14.45 5.31
N ALA A 45 21.82 13.63 6.34
CA ALA A 45 20.92 12.52 6.62
C ALA A 45 19.50 13.08 6.73
N PRO A 46 18.47 12.44 6.13
CA PRO A 46 17.10 12.87 6.30
C PRO A 46 16.79 12.84 7.80
N GLN A 47 16.69 14.02 8.40
CA GLN A 47 16.16 14.18 9.74
C GLN A 47 14.72 13.71 9.66
N THR A 48 14.44 12.51 10.16
CA THR A 48 13.08 12.10 10.48
C THR A 48 12.56 13.09 11.50
N GLN A 49 11.85 14.11 11.03
CA GLN A 49 10.99 14.92 11.87
C GLN A 49 9.99 13.95 12.49
N GLN A 50 10.25 13.57 13.74
CA GLN A 50 9.26 12.89 14.57
C GLN A 50 8.05 13.81 14.59
N ALA A 51 6.96 13.38 13.95
CA ALA A 51 5.67 14.00 14.17
C ALA A 51 5.41 14.02 15.68
N PRO A 52 4.84 15.09 16.23
CA PRO A 52 4.53 15.15 17.66
C PRO A 52 3.75 13.89 18.05
N ALA A 53 4.22 13.20 19.11
CA ALA A 53 3.59 12.00 19.61
C ALA A 53 2.12 12.32 19.92
N THR A 54 1.23 11.77 19.11
CA THR A 54 -0.20 12.00 19.28
C THR A 54 -0.65 11.08 20.39
N GLU A 55 -1.12 11.65 21.51
CA GLU A 55 -1.69 10.85 22.58
C GLU A 55 -2.97 10.16 22.10
N VAL A 56 -3.05 8.85 22.34
CA VAL A 56 -4.20 8.01 22.02
C VAL A 56 -4.76 7.46 23.32
N SER A 57 -6.03 7.79 23.60
CA SER A 57 -6.71 7.28 24.78
C SER A 57 -7.17 5.83 24.62
N SER A 58 -7.41 5.14 25.72
CA SER A 58 -7.98 3.77 25.71
C SER A 58 -9.36 3.71 25.04
N GLY A 59 -10.18 4.76 25.19
CA GLY A 59 -11.48 4.88 24.55
C GLY A 59 -11.37 5.02 23.03
N GLU A 60 -10.41 5.80 22.55
CA GLU A 60 -10.11 5.91 21.11
C GLU A 60 -9.54 4.61 20.54
N LEU A 61 -8.73 3.91 21.32
CA LEU A 61 -8.21 2.60 20.93
C LEU A 61 -9.32 1.57 20.78
N GLN A 62 -10.31 1.59 21.67
CA GLN A 62 -11.48 0.72 21.59
C GLN A 62 -12.33 1.02 20.34
N LYS A 63 -12.60 2.31 20.06
CA LYS A 63 -13.30 2.74 18.85
C LYS A 63 -12.54 2.31 17.59
N PHE A 64 -11.23 2.52 17.56
CA PHE A 64 -10.37 2.08 16.48
C PHE A 64 -10.49 0.57 16.25
N VAL A 65 -10.40 -0.25 17.30
CA VAL A 65 -10.56 -1.72 17.21
C VAL A 65 -11.94 -2.09 16.67
N ASN A 66 -13.00 -1.41 17.11
CA ASN A 66 -14.36 -1.66 16.61
C ASN A 66 -14.47 -1.34 15.11
N VAL A 67 -13.91 -0.21 14.66
CA VAL A 67 -13.86 0.13 13.23
C VAL A 67 -13.08 -0.93 12.46
N VAL A 68 -11.92 -1.37 12.96
CA VAL A 68 -11.11 -2.41 12.30
C VAL A 68 -11.90 -3.71 12.13
N LYS A 69 -12.65 -4.15 13.15
CA LYS A 69 -13.52 -5.35 13.07
C LYS A 69 -14.64 -5.17 12.02
N GLN A 70 -15.26 -3.99 11.96
CA GLN A 70 -16.28 -3.67 10.95
C GLN A 70 -15.70 -3.63 9.53
N VAL A 71 -14.56 -2.96 9.34
CA VAL A 71 -13.85 -2.88 8.06
C VAL A 71 -13.45 -4.26 7.56
N GLN A 72 -12.98 -5.15 8.44
CA GLN A 72 -12.67 -6.53 8.07
C GLN A 72 -13.92 -7.27 7.54
N THR A 73 -15.07 -7.06 8.18
CA THR A 73 -16.35 -7.65 7.73
C THR A 73 -16.79 -7.09 6.38
N ILE A 74 -16.66 -5.77 6.19
CA ILE A 74 -16.96 -5.09 4.92
C ILE A 74 -16.08 -5.65 3.79
N GLN A 75 -14.78 -5.81 4.04
CA GLN A 75 -13.82 -6.34 3.08
C GLN A 75 -14.16 -7.78 2.67
N GLN A 76 -14.45 -8.66 3.64
CA GLN A 76 -14.85 -10.04 3.36
C GLN A 76 -16.15 -10.12 2.53
N SER A 77 -17.14 -9.27 2.86
CA SER A 77 -18.39 -9.17 2.11
C SER A 77 -18.15 -8.69 0.67
N TYR A 78 -17.32 -7.67 0.50
CA TYR A 78 -16.94 -7.13 -0.81
C TYR A 78 -16.26 -8.20 -1.67
N GLU A 79 -15.27 -8.92 -1.14
CA GLU A 79 -14.55 -9.98 -1.85
C GLU A 79 -15.49 -11.11 -2.30
N GLY A 80 -16.38 -11.56 -1.41
CA GLY A 80 -17.37 -12.59 -1.73
C GLY A 80 -18.33 -12.14 -2.84
N ARG A 81 -18.88 -10.92 -2.73
CA ARG A 81 -19.82 -10.37 -3.71
C ARG A 81 -19.15 -10.09 -5.06
N MET A 82 -17.89 -9.67 -5.05
CA MET A 82 -17.10 -9.49 -6.28
C MET A 82 -16.92 -10.83 -7.00
N ALA A 83 -16.52 -11.89 -6.28
CA ALA A 83 -16.38 -13.22 -6.86
C ALA A 83 -17.71 -13.71 -7.47
N GLN A 84 -18.83 -13.50 -6.77
CA GLN A 84 -20.16 -13.82 -7.28
C GLN A 84 -20.55 -13.01 -8.52
N ALA A 85 -20.24 -11.71 -8.56
CA ALA A 85 -20.54 -10.84 -9.70
C ALA A 85 -19.79 -11.29 -10.96
N VAL A 86 -18.51 -11.68 -10.81
CA VAL A 86 -17.68 -12.19 -11.91
C VAL A 86 -18.17 -13.56 -12.39
N GLN A 87 -18.43 -14.49 -11.47
CA GLN A 87 -18.94 -15.82 -11.80
C GLN A 87 -20.35 -15.75 -12.42
N GLY A 88 -21.20 -14.83 -11.96
CA GLY A 88 -22.58 -14.68 -12.41
C GLY A 88 -22.72 -14.27 -13.89
N VAL A 89 -21.67 -13.67 -14.47
CA VAL A 89 -21.61 -13.34 -15.90
C VAL A 89 -20.84 -14.39 -16.71
N GLY A 90 -20.49 -15.53 -16.11
CA GLY A 90 -19.81 -16.63 -16.81
C GLY A 90 -18.30 -16.49 -16.93
N LEU A 91 -17.66 -15.59 -16.18
CA LEU A 91 -16.20 -15.46 -16.12
C LEU A 91 -15.63 -16.12 -14.87
N SER A 92 -14.42 -16.68 -14.98
CA SER A 92 -13.62 -16.98 -13.79
C SER A 92 -12.97 -15.71 -13.25
N GLN A 93 -12.62 -15.70 -11.96
CA GLN A 93 -11.90 -14.57 -11.36
C GLN A 93 -10.54 -14.35 -12.04
N GLU A 94 -9.82 -15.43 -12.35
CA GLU A 94 -8.54 -15.39 -13.05
C GLU A 94 -8.69 -14.76 -14.44
N ARG A 95 -9.70 -15.16 -15.21
CA ARG A 95 -9.96 -14.61 -16.54
C ARG A 95 -10.37 -13.14 -16.49
N PHE A 96 -11.20 -12.77 -15.51
CA PHE A 96 -11.54 -11.37 -15.27
C PHE A 96 -10.30 -10.53 -14.96
N MET A 97 -9.39 -11.00 -14.11
CA MET A 97 -8.13 -10.30 -13.80
C MET A 97 -7.21 -10.20 -15.01
N GLU A 98 -7.10 -11.26 -15.81
CA GLU A 98 -6.31 -11.26 -17.04
C GLU A 98 -6.81 -10.18 -18.02
N ILE A 99 -8.11 -10.17 -18.30
CA ILE A 99 -8.74 -9.16 -19.16
C ILE A 99 -8.57 -7.76 -18.54
N HIS A 100 -8.77 -7.60 -17.23
CA HIS A 100 -8.58 -6.31 -16.56
C HIS A 100 -7.16 -5.76 -16.76
N GLN A 101 -6.15 -6.62 -16.62
CA GLN A 101 -4.74 -6.23 -16.78
C GLN A 101 -4.41 -5.83 -18.21
N SER A 102 -4.92 -6.56 -19.21
CA SER A 102 -4.73 -6.17 -20.62
C SER A 102 -5.42 -4.84 -20.95
N GLN A 103 -6.56 -4.55 -20.32
CA GLN A 103 -7.27 -3.28 -20.49
C GLN A 103 -6.55 -2.10 -19.80
N LYS A 104 -5.91 -2.33 -18.65
CA LYS A 104 -5.16 -1.30 -17.92
C LYS A 104 -3.78 -1.04 -18.52
N ASN A 105 -3.16 -2.07 -19.08
CA ASN A 105 -1.84 -2.00 -19.67
C ASN A 105 -1.86 -2.66 -21.06
N PRO A 106 -1.94 -1.87 -22.15
CA PRO A 106 -1.95 -2.41 -23.51
C PRO A 106 -0.70 -3.23 -23.89
N SER A 107 0.40 -3.07 -23.14
CA SER A 107 1.62 -3.88 -23.33
C SER A 107 1.54 -5.25 -22.65
N ALA A 108 0.60 -5.43 -21.71
CA ALA A 108 0.29 -6.72 -21.12
C ALA A 108 -0.65 -7.47 -22.07
N GLN A 109 -0.09 -8.41 -22.82
CA GLN A 109 -0.91 -9.29 -23.65
C GLN A 109 -1.56 -10.37 -22.79
N PRO A 110 -2.85 -10.66 -22.99
CA PRO A 110 -3.48 -11.80 -22.36
C PRO A 110 -2.83 -13.09 -22.89
N ASN A 111 -2.82 -14.13 -22.06
CA ASN A 111 -2.31 -15.46 -22.42
C ASN A 111 -3.11 -16.07 -23.57
N SER A 112 -4.37 -15.65 -23.75
CA SER A 112 -5.25 -16.06 -24.84
C SER A 112 -6.06 -14.88 -25.37
N GLN A 113 -6.43 -14.95 -26.64
CA GLN A 113 -7.26 -13.92 -27.28
C GLN A 113 -8.57 -13.72 -26.50
N VAL A 114 -8.92 -12.46 -26.27
CA VAL A 114 -10.19 -12.09 -25.63
C VAL A 114 -11.27 -12.08 -26.70
N SER A 115 -12.27 -12.93 -26.54
CA SER A 115 -13.44 -12.98 -27.42
C SER A 115 -14.39 -11.80 -27.16
N GLU A 116 -15.28 -11.51 -28.12
CA GLU A 116 -16.30 -10.47 -27.96
C GLU A 116 -17.27 -10.79 -26.80
N GLU A 117 -17.61 -12.06 -26.61
CA GLU A 117 -18.45 -12.51 -25.49
C GLU A 117 -17.77 -12.27 -24.14
N GLU A 118 -16.49 -12.65 -24.01
CA GLU A 118 -15.73 -12.39 -22.79
C GLU A 118 -15.59 -10.90 -22.49
N MET A 119 -15.39 -10.08 -23.53
CA MET A 119 -15.32 -8.63 -23.38
C MET A 119 -16.65 -8.06 -22.88
N LYS A 120 -17.78 -8.51 -23.43
CA LYS A 120 -19.12 -8.12 -22.96
C LYS A 120 -19.37 -8.54 -21.50
N ASN A 121 -19.02 -9.78 -21.15
CA ASN A 121 -19.17 -10.28 -19.79
C ASN A 121 -18.26 -9.50 -18.82
N TYR A 122 -17.04 -9.17 -19.25
CA TYR A 122 -16.11 -8.36 -18.48
C TYR A 122 -16.67 -6.96 -18.19
N GLU A 123 -17.26 -6.28 -19.19
CA GLU A 123 -17.89 -4.97 -18.99
C GLU A 123 -19.04 -5.03 -17.98
N GLN A 124 -19.87 -6.07 -18.05
CA GLN A 124 -20.96 -6.31 -17.10
C GLN A 124 -20.45 -6.56 -15.69
N ALA A 125 -19.45 -7.43 -15.53
CA ALA A 125 -18.79 -7.65 -14.24
C ALA A 125 -18.18 -6.35 -13.70
N ASN A 126 -17.47 -5.58 -14.54
CA ASN A 126 -16.82 -4.35 -14.12
C ASN A 126 -17.83 -3.30 -13.62
N ALA A 127 -19.00 -3.19 -14.26
CA ALA A 127 -20.07 -2.32 -13.78
C ALA A 127 -20.60 -2.77 -12.41
N GLN A 128 -20.80 -4.07 -12.20
CA GLN A 128 -21.24 -4.60 -10.90
C GLN A 128 -20.17 -4.39 -9.82
N VAL A 129 -18.91 -4.70 -10.11
CA VAL A 129 -17.78 -4.52 -9.18
C VAL A 129 -17.60 -3.05 -8.80
N SER A 130 -17.75 -2.13 -9.75
CA SER A 130 -17.67 -0.68 -9.48
C SER A 130 -18.77 -0.24 -8.49
N LYS A 131 -19.99 -0.78 -8.61
CA LYS A 131 -21.06 -0.51 -7.65
C LYS A 131 -20.76 -1.11 -6.27
N LEU A 132 -20.25 -2.34 -6.23
CA LEU A 132 -19.83 -2.98 -4.98
C LEU A 132 -18.74 -2.17 -4.26
N GLN A 133 -17.81 -1.59 -5.02
CA GLN A 133 -16.75 -0.76 -4.46
C GLN A 133 -17.33 0.50 -3.79
N GLN A 134 -18.26 1.20 -4.46
CA GLN A 134 -18.93 2.38 -3.88
C GLN A 134 -19.74 2.03 -2.61
N GLU A 135 -20.41 0.87 -2.61
CA GLU A 135 -21.12 0.37 -1.43
C GLU A 135 -20.16 0.10 -0.27
N ALA A 136 -19.01 -0.53 -0.54
CA ALA A 136 -17.99 -0.80 0.47
C ALA A 136 -17.35 0.49 1.02
N GLU A 137 -17.04 1.47 0.15
CA GLU A 137 -16.55 2.80 0.54
C GLU A 137 -17.55 3.52 1.46
N THR A 138 -18.83 3.47 1.11
CA THR A 138 -19.91 4.05 1.93
C THR A 138 -20.01 3.36 3.29
N ALA A 139 -19.96 2.02 3.32
CA ALA A 139 -20.01 1.25 4.56
C ALA A 139 -18.80 1.55 5.47
N MET A 140 -17.62 1.75 4.91
CA MET A 140 -16.43 2.14 5.66
C MET A 140 -16.58 3.52 6.30
N GLN A 141 -17.11 4.50 5.57
CA GLN A 141 -17.40 5.83 6.13
C GLN A 141 -18.42 5.75 7.26
N GLN A 142 -19.46 4.91 7.11
CA GLN A 142 -20.46 4.68 8.16
C GLN A 142 -19.87 4.01 9.40
N ALA A 143 -18.94 3.06 9.24
CA ALA A 143 -18.27 2.42 10.37
C ALA A 143 -17.49 3.43 11.21
N LEU A 144 -16.78 4.36 10.57
CA LEU A 144 -16.08 5.47 11.23
C LEU A 144 -17.07 6.38 11.97
N GLN A 145 -18.14 6.83 11.29
CA GLN A 145 -19.15 7.72 11.87
C GLN A 145 -19.86 7.09 13.07
N THR A 146 -20.17 5.80 13.00
CA THR A 146 -20.84 5.05 14.09
C THR A 146 -20.02 5.05 15.37
N GLU A 147 -18.70 4.94 15.27
CA GLU A 147 -17.78 4.99 16.41
C GLU A 147 -17.42 6.44 16.82
N GLY A 148 -17.95 7.44 16.10
CA GLY A 148 -17.65 8.85 16.32
C GLY A 148 -16.20 9.19 15.98
N LEU A 149 -15.64 8.55 14.94
CA LEU A 149 -14.33 8.83 14.38
C LEU A 149 -14.49 9.45 12.99
N ASN A 150 -13.58 10.36 12.65
CA ASN A 150 -13.37 10.76 11.25
C ASN A 150 -12.14 10.02 10.70
N ILE A 151 -11.94 10.11 9.38
CA ILE A 151 -10.83 9.40 8.71
C ILE A 151 -9.46 9.90 9.15
N GLU A 152 -9.33 11.21 9.40
CA GLU A 152 -8.07 11.83 9.82
C GLU A 152 -7.63 11.29 11.19
N ARG A 153 -8.55 11.29 12.17
CA ARG A 153 -8.28 10.77 13.51
C ARG A 153 -8.01 9.28 13.50
N PHE A 154 -8.75 8.52 12.69
CA PHE A 154 -8.47 7.10 12.51
C PHE A 154 -7.04 6.85 11.99
N ASN A 155 -6.59 7.64 11.00
CA ASN A 155 -5.23 7.56 10.46
C ASN A 155 -4.17 7.99 11.48
N GLU A 156 -4.41 9.05 12.27
CA GLU A 156 -3.51 9.46 13.35
C GLU A 156 -3.33 8.35 14.39
N ILE A 157 -4.44 7.75 14.83
CA ILE A 157 -4.42 6.61 15.76
C ILE A 157 -3.65 5.44 15.15
N PHE A 158 -3.89 5.13 13.88
CA PHE A 158 -3.17 4.08 13.16
C PHE A 158 -1.65 4.32 13.15
N VAL A 159 -1.21 5.54 12.82
CA VAL A 159 0.21 5.92 12.82
C VAL A 159 0.80 5.83 14.22
N ALA A 160 0.09 6.31 15.25
CA ALA A 160 0.53 6.20 16.64
C ALA A 160 0.71 4.74 17.08
N ILE A 161 -0.24 3.86 16.73
CA ILE A 161 -0.12 2.41 16.97
C ILE A 161 1.10 1.84 16.25
N GLN A 162 1.38 2.22 15.00
CA GLN A 162 2.55 1.72 14.28
C GLN A 162 3.88 2.12 14.93
N GLN A 163 3.93 3.26 15.61
CA GLN A 163 5.15 3.80 16.22
C GLN A 163 5.33 3.37 17.68
N ASP A 164 4.26 3.04 18.40
CA ASP A 164 4.28 2.69 19.82
C ASP A 164 3.99 1.21 20.06
N GLN A 165 5.01 0.47 20.51
CA GLN A 165 4.90 -0.96 20.79
C GLN A 165 3.88 -1.30 21.89
N SER A 166 3.67 -0.41 22.86
CA SER A 166 2.69 -0.61 23.92
C SER A 166 1.26 -0.50 23.38
N LEU A 167 1.00 0.45 22.48
CA LEU A 167 -0.28 0.57 21.78
C LEU A 167 -0.56 -0.64 20.89
N GLN A 168 0.46 -1.16 20.19
CA GLN A 168 0.31 -2.40 19.39
C GLN A 168 -0.14 -3.58 20.25
N GLN A 169 0.50 -3.77 21.41
CA GLN A 169 0.13 -4.84 22.34
C GLN A 169 -1.29 -4.67 22.86
N GLN A 170 -1.71 -3.45 23.19
CA GLN A 170 -3.07 -3.17 23.65
C GLN A 170 -4.11 -3.48 22.56
N VAL A 171 -3.89 -3.04 21.31
CA VAL A 171 -4.77 -3.35 20.17
C VAL A 171 -4.87 -4.86 19.95
N GLN A 172 -3.74 -5.57 19.96
CA GLN A 172 -3.74 -7.02 19.81
C GLN A 172 -4.55 -7.72 20.91
N GLN A 173 -4.42 -7.27 22.16
CA GLN A 173 -5.23 -7.81 23.26
C GLN A 173 -6.73 -7.53 23.08
N MET A 174 -7.09 -6.32 22.63
CA MET A 174 -8.49 -5.97 22.36
C MET A 174 -9.09 -6.76 21.18
N LEU A 175 -8.29 -7.07 20.16
CA LEU A 175 -8.74 -7.87 19.01
C LEU A 175 -8.94 -9.36 19.35
N ARG A 176 -8.21 -9.88 20.33
CA ARG A 176 -8.33 -11.29 20.78
C ARG A 176 -9.53 -11.55 21.69
N LYS A 177 -10.18 -10.49 22.17
CA LYS A 177 -11.44 -10.55 22.91
C LYS A 177 -12.61 -10.56 21.93
#